data_AF-A0A961AL80-F1
#
_entry.id   AF-A0A961AL80-F1
#
_cell.length_a   1.000
_cell.length_b   1.000
_cell.length_c   1.000
_cell.angle_alpha   90.00
_cell.angle_beta   90.00
_cell.angle_gamma   90.00
#
_symmetry.space_group_name_H-M   'P 1'
#
loop_
_entity.id
_entity.type
_entity.pdbx_description
1 polymer ?
#
loop_
_entity_poly.entity_id
_entity_poly.type
_entity_poly.pdbx_seq_one_letter_code
_entity_poly.pdbx_strand_id
1 'polypeptide(L)' 'VIWTGEFGRTPDNNKRGGVYSLGRGHNADAMTLLLAGGGVKPGIVGGTDEIGAKAVECVHPIRDLHVTLL' A
#
# COMPACT_ATOMS: atom_id res chain seq x y z
N VAL A 1 3.30 -11.52 -12.34
CA VAL A 1 1.92 -11.14 -11.93
C VAL A 1 2.02 -10.13 -10.82
N ILE A 2 1.27 -9.04 -10.95
CA ILE A 2 1.12 -8.02 -9.92
C ILE A 2 -0.37 -7.88 -9.66
N TRP A 3 -0.76 -7.94 -8.41
CA TRP A 3 -2.12 -7.65 -7.97
C TRP A 3 -2.05 -6.57 -6.89
N THR A 4 -2.58 -5.40 -7.20
CA THR A 4 -2.66 -4.26 -6.30
C THR A 4 -3.86 -3.38 -6.66
N GLY A 5 -4.23 -2.47 -5.77
CA GLY A 5 -5.05 -1.30 -6.12
C GLY A 5 -4.19 -0.13 -6.62
N GLU A 6 -4.83 0.99 -6.93
CA GLU A 6 -4.16 2.25 -7.30
C GLU A 6 -3.59 3.00 -6.06
N PHE A 7 -4.20 2.79 -4.90
CA PHE A 7 -3.88 3.41 -3.61
C PHE A 7 -4.28 2.48 -2.47
N GLY A 8 -3.75 2.72 -1.27
CA GLY A 8 -4.15 2.00 -0.07
C GLY A 8 -5.42 2.56 0.56
N ARG A 9 -5.74 2.04 1.74
CA ARG A 9 -6.89 2.47 2.55
C ARG A 9 -6.43 3.04 3.88
N THR A 10 -7.03 4.15 4.29
CA THR A 10 -6.67 4.81 5.55
C THR A 10 -7.19 3.97 6.72
N PRO A 11 -6.46 3.87 7.85
CA PRO A 11 -6.96 3.21 9.05
C PRO A 11 -7.79 4.14 9.95
N ASP A 12 -8.23 5.29 9.42
CA ASP A 12 -8.92 6.32 10.18
C ASP A 12 -10.46 6.23 10.05
N ASN A 13 -11.12 7.07 10.84
CA ASN A 13 -12.58 7.17 10.84
C ASN A 13 -13.15 7.86 9.59
N ASN A 14 -12.29 8.36 8.69
CA ASN A 14 -12.65 9.09 7.48
C ASN A 14 -13.67 10.22 7.72
N LYS A 15 -13.68 10.84 8.92
CA LYS A 15 -14.57 11.95 9.25
C LYS A 15 -14.08 13.21 8.54
N ARG A 16 -14.47 13.36 7.28
CA ARG A 16 -14.15 14.50 6.42
C ARG A 16 -15.42 14.99 5.74
N GLY A 17 -15.72 16.28 5.84
CA GLY A 17 -16.87 16.89 5.15
C GLY A 17 -18.24 16.30 5.51
N GLY A 18 -18.41 15.74 6.71
CA GLY A 18 -19.68 15.13 7.14
C GLY A 18 -19.94 13.72 6.61
N VAL A 19 -19.05 13.17 5.78
CA VAL A 19 -19.09 11.77 5.33
C VAL A 19 -18.38 10.91 6.38
N TYR A 20 -18.99 9.77 6.72
CA TYR A 20 -18.40 8.74 7.57
C TYR A 20 -18.32 7.44 6.77
N SER A 21 -17.11 7.06 6.36
CA SER A 21 -16.86 5.81 5.64
C SER A 21 -15.58 5.18 6.19
N LEU A 22 -15.73 4.51 7.33
CA LEU A 22 -14.62 3.93 8.11
C LEU A 22 -13.71 3.10 7.21
N GLY A 23 -12.41 3.36 7.24
CA GLY A 23 -11.43 2.60 6.47
C GLY A 23 -11.52 2.71 4.93
N ARG A 24 -12.25 3.69 4.37
CA ARG A 24 -12.47 3.80 2.92
C ARG A 24 -11.74 4.94 2.24
N GLY A 25 -11.09 5.84 2.97
CA GLY A 25 -10.26 6.90 2.39
C GLY A 25 -9.12 6.35 1.53
N HIS A 26 -8.67 7.14 0.56
CA HIS A 26 -7.46 6.83 -0.19
C HIS A 26 -6.24 7.14 0.68
N ASN A 27 -5.39 6.13 0.86
CA ASN A 27 -4.12 6.27 1.55
C ASN A 27 -2.99 6.34 0.52
N ALA A 28 -2.31 7.48 0.46
CA ALA A 28 -1.14 7.67 -0.40
C ALA A 28 0.16 7.23 0.28
N ASP A 29 0.15 7.02 1.61
CA ASP A 29 1.34 6.76 2.42
C ASP A 29 1.65 5.26 2.57
N ALA A 30 0.71 4.38 2.22
CA ALA A 30 0.90 2.93 2.24
C ALA A 30 -0.12 2.20 1.36
N MET A 31 0.28 1.09 0.74
CA MET A 31 -0.63 0.12 0.11
C MET A 31 -0.05 -1.30 0.12
N THR A 32 -0.91 -2.31 0.05
CA THR A 32 -0.51 -3.71 -0.06
C THR A 32 -0.49 -4.15 -1.52
N LEU A 33 0.59 -4.81 -1.93
CA LEU A 33 0.74 -5.42 -3.25
C LEU A 33 1.02 -6.91 -3.11
N LEU A 34 0.49 -7.70 -4.03
CA LEU A 34 0.84 -9.11 -4.21
C LEU A 34 1.66 -9.27 -5.49
N LEU A 35 2.82 -9.91 -5.38
CA LEU A 35 3.75 -10.18 -6.47
C LEU A 35 3.96 -11.69 -6.60
N ALA A 36 3.93 -12.20 -7.84
CA ALA A 36 4.23 -13.60 -8.12
C ALA A 36 4.89 -13.78 -9.50
N GLY A 37 5.81 -14.74 -9.61
CA GLY A 37 6.60 -14.99 -10.82
C GLY A 37 7.83 -14.06 -10.93
N GLY A 38 8.48 -14.00 -12.09
CA GLY A 38 9.61 -13.08 -12.32
C GLY A 38 10.83 -13.30 -11.41
N GLY A 39 10.93 -14.44 -10.73
CA GLY A 39 12.01 -14.72 -9.77
C GLY A 39 11.91 -13.97 -8.45
N VAL A 40 10.74 -13.40 -8.10
CA VAL A 40 10.56 -12.71 -6.81
C VAL A 40 10.85 -13.66 -5.63
N LYS A 41 11.55 -13.16 -4.61
CA LYS A 41 11.83 -13.92 -3.39
C LYS A 41 10.53 -14.14 -2.61
N PRO A 42 10.24 -15.35 -2.10
CA PRO A 42 9.05 -15.60 -1.30
C PRO A 42 9.15 -14.91 0.06
N GLY A 43 7.99 -14.46 0.58
CA GLY A 43 7.88 -13.86 1.91
C GLY A 43 7.16 -12.52 1.89
N ILE A 44 7.34 -11.77 2.98
CA ILE A 44 6.82 -10.41 3.17
C ILE A 44 8.00 -9.45 3.02
N VAL A 45 7.83 -8.37 2.25
CA VAL A 45 8.84 -7.32 2.08
C VAL A 45 8.24 -5.99 2.48
N GLY A 46 8.91 -5.30 3.40
CA GLY A 46 8.44 -4.04 3.98
C GLY A 46 7.31 -4.24 4.98
N GLY A 47 6.77 -3.11 5.44
CA GLY A 47 5.81 -3.07 6.54
C GLY A 47 5.32 -1.66 6.80
N THR A 48 4.16 -1.56 7.44
CA THR A 48 3.57 -0.30 7.91
C THR A 48 3.77 -0.10 9.39
N ASP A 49 3.47 1.10 9.89
CA ASP A 49 3.32 1.31 11.34
C ASP A 49 2.20 0.44 11.93
N GLU A 50 2.09 0.45 13.26
CA GLU A 50 1.20 -0.43 14.03
C GLU A 50 -0.27 -0.34 13.64
N ILE A 51 -0.69 0.78 13.06
CA ILE A 51 -2.07 1.02 12.66
C ILE A 51 -2.29 0.92 11.15
N GLY A 52 -1.23 0.73 10.34
CA GLY A 52 -1.35 0.65 8.89
C GLY A 52 -1.48 2.00 8.19
N ALA A 53 -1.06 3.10 8.81
CA ALA A 53 -1.20 4.45 8.26
C ALA A 53 -0.12 4.78 7.22
N LYS A 54 1.13 4.37 7.47
CA LYS A 54 2.27 4.69 6.59
C LYS A 54 3.24 3.53 6.48
N ALA A 55 3.94 3.41 5.36
CA ALA A 55 5.06 2.50 5.22
C ALA A 55 6.24 2.96 6.09
N VAL A 56 6.84 2.04 6.84
CA VAL A 56 7.98 2.32 7.74
C VAL A 56 9.18 1.40 7.50
N GLU A 57 9.01 0.30 6.78
CA GLU A 57 10.08 -0.63 6.42
C GLU A 57 10.22 -0.75 4.90
N CYS A 58 11.45 -0.77 4.39
CA CYS A 58 11.77 -0.85 2.95
C CYS A 58 11.05 0.18 2.07
N VAL A 59 10.84 1.40 2.59
CA VAL A 59 10.04 2.45 1.95
C VAL A 59 10.67 2.91 0.63
N HIS A 60 9.93 2.73 -0.47
CA HIS A 60 10.27 3.26 -1.79
C HIS A 60 9.04 3.87 -2.46
N PRO A 61 9.19 4.92 -3.28
CA PRO A 61 8.12 5.43 -4.12
C PRO A 61 7.59 4.34 -5.08
N ILE A 62 6.28 4.33 -5.33
CA ILE A 62 5.66 3.32 -6.23
C ILE A 62 6.22 3.34 -7.65
N ARG A 63 6.67 4.51 -8.13
CA ARG A 63 7.31 4.65 -9.45
C ARG A 63 8.56 3.76 -9.57
N ASP A 64 9.27 3.53 -8.48
CA ASP A 64 10.50 2.75 -8.48
C ASP A 64 10.19 1.27 -8.72
N LEU A 65 9.04 0.78 -8.22
CA LEU A 65 8.54 -0.54 -8.61
C LEU A 65 8.17 -0.57 -10.10
N HIS A 66 7.39 0.41 -10.59
CA HIS A 66 6.90 0.43 -11.96
C HIS A 66 8.01 0.36 -13.02
N VAL A 67 9.14 1.03 -12.79
CA VAL A 67 10.27 1.00 -13.74
C VAL A 67 11.03 -0.33 -13.77
N THR A 68 10.76 -1.24 -12.84
CA THR A 68 11.34 -2.60 -12.84
C THR A 68 10.48 -3.64 -13.53
N LEU A 69 9.24 -3.27 -13.91
CA LEU A 69 8.29 -4.18 -14.51
C LEU A 69 8.56 -4.30 -16.02
N LEU A 70 8.61 -5.54 -16.51
CA LEU A 70 8.79 -5.88 -17.93
C LEU A 70 7.45 -6.24 -18.58
#